data_AF-A0A935UE69-F1
#
_entry.id   AF-A0A935UE69-F1
#
_cell.length_a   1.000
_cell.length_b   1.000
_cell.length_c   1.000
_cell.angle_alpha   90.00
_cell.angle_beta   90.00
_cell.angle_gamma   90.00
#
_symmetry.space_group_name_H-M   'P 1'
#
loop_
_entity.id
_entity.type
_entity.pdbx_description
1 polymer ?
#
loop_
_entity_poly.entity_id
_entity_poly.type
_entity_poly.pdbx_seq_one_letter_code
_entity_poly.pdbx_strand_id
1 'polypeptide(L)'
;MPRFALLAMPVRIVMNLLSGSNTPFDSMPVPVQTIMRFSPSTHFVARAQAILFRHGGLAAGWKEFRATAVNDAVLFTAPPPRFRKTVSEMEG
;
A
#
# COMPACT_ATOMS: atom_id res chain seq x y z
N MET A 1 -4.01 -13.56 -17.79
CA MET A 1 -2.71 -13.15 -18.39
C MET A 1 -1.52 -13.59 -17.54
N PRO A 2 -1.00 -14.82 -17.68
CA PRO A 2 0.09 -15.36 -16.86
C PRO A 2 1.43 -14.58 -16.98
N ARG A 3 1.72 -14.01 -18.15
CA ARG A 3 2.96 -13.25 -18.40
C ARG A 3 3.06 -11.93 -17.62
N PHE A 4 1.93 -11.28 -17.34
CA PHE A 4 1.90 -10.06 -16.52
C PHE A 4 2.33 -10.36 -15.09
N ALA A 5 1.85 -11.47 -14.53
CA ALA A 5 2.22 -11.88 -13.18
C ALA A 5 3.74 -12.15 -13.07
N LEU A 6 4.33 -12.79 -14.07
CA LEU A 6 5.79 -13.06 -14.11
C LEU A 6 6.63 -11.77 -14.13
N LEU A 7 6.17 -10.73 -14.84
CA LEU A 7 6.85 -9.43 -14.86
C LEU A 7 6.60 -8.60 -13.58
N ALA A 8 5.41 -8.69 -13.00
CA ALA A 8 5.04 -7.93 -11.81
C ALA A 8 5.59 -8.52 -10.49
N MET A 9 5.83 -9.83 -10.45
CA MET A 9 6.29 -10.53 -9.24
C MET A 9 7.61 -9.97 -8.67
N PRO A 10 8.69 -9.80 -9.46
CA PRO A 10 9.95 -9.26 -8.93
C PRO A 10 9.78 -7.88 -8.30
N VAL A 11 9.02 -7.00 -8.97
CA VAL A 11 8.73 -5.64 -8.49
C VAL A 11 7.93 -5.68 -7.18
N ARG A 12 6.92 -6.56 -7.10
CA ARG A 12 6.13 -6.77 -5.87
C ARG A 12 6.99 -7.26 -4.72
N ILE A 13 7.90 -8.21 -4.96
CA ILE A 13 8.79 -8.76 -3.95
C ILE A 13 9.71 -7.66 -3.39
N VAL A 14 10.34 -6.87 -4.27
CA VAL A 14 11.21 -5.75 -3.86
C VAL A 14 10.42 -4.71 -3.07
N MET A 15 9.23 -4.34 -3.54
CA MET A 15 8.38 -3.39 -2.82
C MET A 15 7.93 -3.93 -1.45
N ASN A 16 7.68 -5.23 -1.32
CA ASN A 16 7.34 -5.84 -0.04
C ASN A 16 8.52 -5.78 0.95
N LEU A 17 9.74 -6.04 0.49
CA LEU A 17 10.97 -5.94 1.30
C LEU A 17 11.24 -4.51 1.80
N LEU A 18 11.03 -3.51 0.92
CA LEU A 18 11.28 -2.10 1.22
C LEU A 18 10.12 -1.40 1.93
N SER A 19 8.93 -2.00 1.99
CA SER A 19 7.70 -1.37 2.54
C SER A 19 7.75 -1.04 4.03
N GLY A 20 8.78 -1.47 4.77
CA GLY A 20 8.80 -1.37 6.23
C GLY A 20 8.18 -2.58 6.95
N SER A 21 7.69 -3.59 6.21
CA SER A 21 7.02 -4.76 6.80
C SER A 21 8.01 -5.81 7.28
N ASN A 22 9.04 -6.11 6.49
CA ASN A 22 10.07 -7.12 6.80
C ASN A 22 11.41 -6.48 7.20
N THR A 23 11.72 -5.32 6.63
CA THR A 23 12.93 -4.54 6.94
C THR A 23 12.53 -3.30 7.72
N PRO A 24 13.14 -2.98 8.88
CA PRO A 24 12.83 -1.75 9.60
C PRO A 24 13.07 -0.52 8.71
N PHE A 25 12.06 0.36 8.63
CA PHE A 25 12.14 1.55 7.79
C PHE A 25 13.27 2.50 8.21
N ASP A 26 13.58 2.55 9.50
CA ASP A 26 14.65 3.39 10.06
C ASP A 26 16.06 2.86 9.76
N SER A 27 16.19 1.57 9.42
CA SER A 27 17.47 0.95 9.06
C SER A 27 17.81 1.09 7.56
N MET A 28 16.93 1.70 6.77
CA MET A 28 17.15 1.87 5.32
C MET A 28 18.12 3.03 5.04
N PRO A 29 18.96 2.94 3.99
CA PRO A 29 19.78 4.07 3.55
C PRO A 29 18.92 5.29 3.20
N VAL A 30 19.39 6.49 3.56
CA VAL A 30 18.65 7.75 3.41
C VAL A 30 17.99 7.94 2.02
N PRO A 31 18.68 7.70 0.88
CA PRO A 31 18.06 7.91 -0.43
C PRO A 31 16.85 6.99 -0.67
N VAL A 32 16.95 5.73 -0.23
CA VAL A 32 15.89 4.73 -0.38
C VAL A 32 14.73 5.08 0.55
N GLN A 33 15.03 5.45 1.79
CA GLN A 33 14.04 5.86 2.77
C GLN A 33 13.21 7.06 2.29
N THR A 34 13.85 8.07 1.69
CA THR A 34 13.17 9.23 1.12
C THR A 34 12.20 8.83 0.01
N ILE A 35 12.63 7.97 -0.92
CA ILE A 35 11.76 7.48 -2.01
C ILE A 35 10.59 6.66 -1.45
N MET A 36 10.87 5.73 -0.54
CA MET A 36 9.86 4.83 0.02
C MET A 36 8.85 5.55 0.91
N ARG A 37 9.17 6.75 1.45
CA ARG A 37 8.21 7.57 2.19
C ARG A 37 7.05 8.07 1.33
N PHE A 38 7.24 8.17 0.01
CA PHE A 38 6.16 8.48 -0.94
C PHE A 38 5.43 7.23 -1.44
N SER A 39 5.93 6.04 -1.12
CA SER A 39 5.33 4.80 -1.58
C SER A 39 4.02 4.51 -0.85
N PRO A 40 2.93 4.15 -1.58
CA PRO A 40 1.69 3.69 -0.97
C PRO A 40 1.86 2.46 -0.09
N SER A 41 2.80 1.56 -0.43
CA SER A 41 3.04 0.33 0.34
C SER A 41 3.55 0.64 1.75
N THR A 42 4.44 1.62 1.89
CA THR A 42 4.95 2.08 3.18
C THR A 42 3.86 2.69 4.04
N HIS A 43 3.02 3.55 3.47
CA HIS A 43 1.89 4.13 4.19
C HIS A 43 0.87 3.09 4.65
N PHE A 44 0.65 2.03 3.87
CA PHE A 44 -0.23 0.94 4.26
C PHE A 44 0.35 0.14 5.43
N VAL A 45 1.61 -0.28 5.33
CA VAL A 45 2.28 -1.10 6.37
C VAL A 45 2.38 -0.35 7.69
N ALA A 46 2.76 0.94 7.67
CA ALA A 46 2.85 1.75 8.89
C ALA A 46 1.50 1.85 9.61
N ARG A 47 0.39 2.02 8.87
CA ARG A 47 -0.97 2.03 9.43
C ARG A 47 -1.38 0.65 9.95
N ALA A 48 -1.08 -0.41 9.21
CA ALA A 48 -1.37 -1.78 9.64
C ALA A 48 -0.63 -2.12 10.94
N GLN A 49 0.66 -1.79 11.04
CA GLN A 49 1.45 -1.97 12.27
C GLN A 49 0.89 -1.16 13.44
N ALA A 50 0.48 0.11 13.20
CA ALA A 50 -0.14 0.95 14.23
C ALA A 50 -1.49 0.41 14.73
N ILE A 51 -2.22 -0.35 13.89
CA ILE A 51 -3.47 -1.01 14.29
C ILE A 51 -3.18 -2.34 15.01
N LEU A 52 -2.30 -3.18 14.46
CA LEU A 52 -2.07 -4.55 14.93
C LEU A 52 -1.22 -4.64 16.20
N PHE A 53 -0.19 -3.79 16.34
CA PHE A 53 0.77 -3.86 17.44
C PHE A 53 0.46 -2.89 18.59
N ARG A 54 -0.75 -2.34 18.62
CA ARG A 54 -1.18 -1.39 19.64
C ARG A 54 -1.73 -2.09 20.88
N HIS A 55 -1.17 -1.75 22.03
CA HIS A 55 -1.56 -2.29 23.36
C HIS A 55 -2.78 -1.61 24.00
N GLY A 56 -3.78 -1.20 23.21
CA GLY A 56 -5.01 -0.59 23.72
C GLY A 56 -6.11 -0.73 22.67
N GLY A 57 -7.24 -1.31 23.05
CA GLY A 57 -8.26 -1.86 22.12
C GLY A 57 -8.87 -0.89 21.09
N LEU A 58 -9.95 -1.32 20.43
CA LEU A 58 -10.56 -0.67 19.24
C LEU A 58 -10.77 0.85 19.34
N ALA A 59 -11.07 1.39 20.53
CA ALA A 59 -11.25 2.84 20.76
C ALA A 59 -9.98 3.65 20.48
N ALA A 60 -8.83 3.02 20.59
CA ALA A 60 -7.54 3.65 20.56
C ALA A 60 -7.09 3.84 19.09
N GLY A 61 -7.16 2.80 18.25
CA GLY A 61 -6.73 2.78 16.83
C GLY A 61 -7.76 3.26 15.80
N TRP A 62 -8.84 3.88 16.27
CA TRP A 62 -9.98 4.28 15.43
C TRP A 62 -9.64 5.38 14.40
N LYS A 63 -8.56 6.15 14.60
CA LYS A 63 -8.12 7.18 13.65
C LYS A 63 -7.50 6.55 12.41
N GLU A 64 -6.60 5.59 12.60
CA GLU A 64 -5.90 4.86 11.54
C GLU A 64 -6.86 3.96 10.76
N PHE A 65 -7.79 3.33 11.47
CA PHE A 65 -8.87 2.55 10.87
C PHE A 65 -9.76 3.41 9.96
N ARG A 66 -10.23 4.57 10.47
CA ARG A 66 -11.04 5.50 9.66
C ARG A 66 -10.27 6.06 8.45
N ALA A 67 -9.00 6.42 8.62
CA ALA A 67 -8.18 6.91 7.52
C ALA A 67 -8.01 5.85 6.41
N THR A 68 -7.88 4.58 6.78
CA THR A 68 -7.79 3.48 5.81
C THR A 68 -9.12 3.27 5.11
N ALA A 69 -10.23 3.19 5.86
CA ALA A 69 -11.57 3.05 5.30
C ALA A 69 -11.96 4.20 4.34
N VAL A 70 -11.58 5.45 4.65
CA VAL A 70 -11.79 6.59 3.75
C VAL A 70 -10.99 6.44 2.47
N ASN A 71 -9.71 6.06 2.56
CA ASN A 71 -8.89 5.82 1.37
C ASN A 71 -9.50 4.75 0.46
N ASP A 72 -9.95 3.63 1.04
CA ASP A 72 -10.57 2.54 0.29
C ASP A 72 -11.89 2.97 -0.35
N ALA A 73 -12.73 3.71 0.38
CA ALA A 73 -13.99 4.23 -0.14
C ALA A 73 -13.78 5.22 -1.32
N VAL A 74 -12.80 6.11 -1.21
CA VAL A 74 -12.44 7.04 -2.30
C VAL A 74 -11.98 6.28 -3.53
N LEU A 75 -11.09 5.30 -3.36
CA LEU A 75 -10.56 4.53 -4.50
C LEU A 75 -11.64 3.67 -5.16
N PHE A 76 -12.57 3.13 -4.37
CA PHE A 76 -13.70 2.33 -4.84
C PHE A 76 -14.72 3.17 -5.62
N THR A 77 -15.07 4.35 -5.11
CA THR A 77 -16.10 5.21 -5.72
C THR A 77 -15.58 6.05 -6.88
N ALA A 78 -14.32 6.49 -6.81
CA ALA A 78 -13.67 7.32 -7.81
C ALA A 78 -12.40 6.64 -8.35
N PRO A 79 -12.54 5.54 -9.11
CA PRO A 79 -11.39 4.83 -9.62
C PRO A 79 -10.60 5.71 -10.60
N PRO A 80 -9.26 5.58 -10.62
CA PRO A 80 -8.41 6.39 -11.49
C PRO A 80 -8.81 6.26 -12.98
N PRO A 81 -8.65 7.32 -13.80
CA PRO A 81 -9.01 7.29 -15.22
C PRO A 81 -8.31 6.17 -15.99
N ARG A 82 -7.08 5.83 -15.58
CA ARG A 82 -6.31 4.73 -16.17
C ARG A 82 -7.00 3.37 -15.96
N PHE A 83 -7.64 3.15 -14.82
CA PHE A 83 -8.39 1.92 -14.55
C PHE A 83 -9.61 1.82 -15.47
N ARG A 84 -10.36 2.91 -15.64
CA ARG A 84 -11.54 2.95 -16.52
C ARG A 84 -11.18 2.61 -17.96
N LYS A 85 -10.07 3.16 -18.48
CA LYS A 85 -9.58 2.89 -19.84
C LYS A 85 -9.23 1.42 -20.07
N THR A 86 -8.52 0.79 -19.11
CA THR A 86 -8.15 -0.62 -19.25
C THR A 86 -9.39 -1.53 -19.22
N VAL A 87 -10.41 -1.21 -18.43
CA VAL A 87 -11.65 -2.00 -18.39
C VAL A 87 -12.40 -1.89 -19.71
N SER A 88 -12.54 -0.69 -20.28
CA SER A 88 -13.20 -0.52 -21.59
C SER A 88 -12.45 -1.20 -22.75
N GLU A 89 -11.12 -1.25 -22.69
CA GLU A 89 -10.30 -1.98 -23.68
C GLU A 89 -10.43 -3.51 -23.58
N MET A 90 -10.89 -4.05 -22.45
CA MET A 90 -11.16 -5.49 -22.30
C MET A 90 -12.57 -5.89 -22.73
N GLU A 91 -13.51 -4.93 -22.78
CA GLU A 91 -14.91 -5.15 -23.15
C GLU A 91 -15.19 -4.95 -24.65
N GLY A 92 -14.25 -4.38 -25.42
CA GLY A 92 -14.31 -4.23 -26.88
C GLY A 92 -13.42 -5.24 -27.60
#